data_AF-A0AAU8ATD7-F1
#
_entry.id   AF-A0AAU8ATD7-F1
#
_cell.length_a   1.000
_cell.length_b   1.000
_cell.length_c   1.000
_cell.angle_alpha   90.00
_cell.angle_beta   90.00
_cell.angle_gamma   90.00
#
_symmetry.space_group_name_H-M   'P 1'
#
loop_
_entity.id
_entity.type
_entity.pdbx_description
1 polymer ?
#
loop_
_entity_poly.entity_id
_entity_poly.type
_entity_poly.pdbx_seq_one_letter_code
_entity_poly.pdbx_strand_id
1 'polypeptide(L)'
;MTSSLHVPGASLSAADLVALRETAQAHAGSWRARDWPGAVLVADFRPSMLRGQLRAFRSVAAAEALALIGWRVALDGGWVALLALGASAPVVVSRGAGEAGMQDVIAGLVRAHEMAEAMALAGRFDDPPLVPGLQAIEDLAPPGSALVIASGFEMPGIGLAARVEALAGAHHLRLLHVTDGETLDVAPGTGLVALDANLPPEQAAAYLGRALR
;
A
#
# COMPACT_ATOMS: atom_id res chain seq x y z
N MET A 1 -29.90 10.55 -13.68
CA MET A 1 -29.16 9.85 -12.63
C MET A 1 -28.53 8.63 -13.26
N THR A 2 -27.27 8.74 -13.67
CA THR A 2 -26.51 7.63 -14.24
C THR A 2 -26.16 6.70 -13.09
N SER A 3 -26.79 5.53 -13.03
CA SER A 3 -26.38 4.44 -12.16
C SER A 3 -24.94 4.06 -12.52
N SER A 4 -23.97 4.48 -11.72
CA SER A 4 -22.60 4.02 -11.83
C SER A 4 -22.59 2.51 -11.65
N LEU A 5 -22.08 1.79 -12.64
CA LEU A 5 -21.89 0.35 -12.57
C LEU A 5 -20.87 0.08 -11.45
N HIS A 6 -21.33 -0.37 -10.29
CA HIS A 6 -20.44 -0.81 -9.22
C HIS A 6 -19.79 -2.12 -9.67
N VAL A 7 -18.50 -2.08 -9.95
CA VAL A 7 -17.71 -3.29 -10.21
C VAL A 7 -17.18 -3.76 -8.86
N PRO A 8 -17.62 -4.92 -8.34
CA PRO A 8 -17.11 -5.46 -7.09
C PRO A 8 -15.58 -5.51 -7.11
N GLY A 9 -14.95 -5.04 -6.04
CA GLY A 9 -13.49 -5.02 -5.89
C GLY A 9 -12.77 -3.94 -6.70
N ALA A 10 -13.47 -3.09 -7.46
CA ALA A 10 -12.88 -1.93 -8.11
C ALA A 10 -12.82 -0.70 -7.20
N SER A 11 -13.71 -0.59 -6.21
CA SER A 11 -13.80 0.56 -5.32
C SER A 11 -13.24 0.27 -3.94
N LEU A 12 -12.64 1.29 -3.33
CA LEU A 12 -12.07 1.23 -2.00
C LEU A 12 -13.03 1.81 -0.95
N SER A 13 -13.33 1.06 0.11
CA SER A 13 -14.26 1.45 1.17
C SER A 13 -13.53 1.74 2.47
N ALA A 14 -13.78 2.91 3.07
CA ALA A 14 -13.25 3.24 4.39
C ALA A 14 -13.73 2.24 5.47
N ALA A 15 -15.00 1.83 5.40
CA ALA A 15 -15.57 0.89 6.36
C ALA A 15 -14.88 -0.47 6.30
N ASP A 16 -14.58 -0.95 5.09
CA ASP A 16 -13.90 -2.23 4.89
C ASP A 16 -12.46 -2.15 5.43
N LEU A 17 -11.73 -1.06 5.13
CA LEU A 17 -10.37 -0.84 5.64
C LEU A 17 -10.32 -0.67 7.17
N VAL A 18 -11.35 -0.08 7.79
CA VAL A 18 -11.46 0.00 9.25
C VAL A 18 -11.70 -1.40 9.85
N ALA A 19 -12.57 -2.21 9.22
CA ALA A 19 -12.87 -3.56 9.69
C ALA A 19 -11.62 -4.47 9.69
N LEU A 20 -10.65 -4.22 8.80
CA LEU A 20 -9.36 -4.95 8.78
C LEU A 20 -8.55 -4.83 10.08
N ARG A 21 -8.88 -3.90 10.98
CA ARG A 21 -8.29 -3.83 12.33
C ARG A 21 -8.43 -5.14 13.08
N GLU A 22 -9.61 -5.76 13.02
CA GLU A 22 -9.89 -7.03 13.70
C GLU A 22 -9.06 -8.17 13.10
N THR A 23 -8.95 -8.19 11.76
CA THR A 23 -8.10 -9.14 11.03
C THR A 23 -6.63 -8.98 11.41
N ALA A 24 -6.12 -7.75 11.48
CA ALA A 24 -4.76 -7.45 11.91
C ALA A 24 -4.52 -7.91 13.35
N GLN A 25 -5.47 -7.67 14.25
CA GLN A 25 -5.42 -8.10 15.66
C GLN A 25 -5.40 -9.62 15.81
N ALA A 26 -6.25 -10.34 15.08
CA ALA A 26 -6.30 -11.81 15.10
C ALA A 26 -4.98 -12.45 14.68
N HIS A 27 -4.21 -11.77 13.82
CA HIS A 27 -2.92 -12.25 13.32
C HIS A 27 -1.71 -11.69 14.07
N ALA A 28 -1.87 -10.95 15.18
CA ALA A 28 -0.76 -10.27 15.86
C ALA A 28 0.48 -11.16 16.14
N GLY A 29 0.28 -12.44 16.44
CA GLY A 29 1.37 -13.39 16.72
C GLY A 29 2.27 -13.76 15.53
N SER A 30 1.84 -13.51 14.28
CA SER A 30 2.68 -13.77 13.11
C SER A 30 3.61 -12.59 12.79
N TRP A 31 3.28 -11.37 13.23
CA TRP A 31 3.94 -10.12 12.87
C TRP A 31 5.03 -9.71 13.86
N ARG A 32 6.17 -9.22 13.35
CA ARG A 32 7.25 -8.62 14.16
C ARG A 32 7.21 -7.08 14.20
N ALA A 33 6.08 -6.47 13.88
CA ALA A 33 5.95 -5.01 13.82
C ALA A 33 6.34 -4.26 15.11
N ARG A 34 6.44 -4.96 16.26
CA ARG A 34 7.06 -4.45 17.50
C ARG A 34 8.46 -3.84 17.32
N ASP A 35 9.18 -4.20 16.26
CA ASP A 35 10.51 -3.66 15.97
C ASP A 35 10.45 -2.31 15.22
N TRP A 36 9.27 -1.87 14.75
CA TRP A 36 9.13 -0.63 13.98
C TRP A 36 8.62 0.51 14.86
N PRO A 37 9.37 1.62 15.01
CA PRO A 37 8.89 2.79 15.77
C PRO A 37 7.70 3.48 15.08
N GLY A 38 7.50 3.19 13.78
CA GLY A 38 6.39 3.63 12.96
C GLY A 38 6.64 3.31 11.48
N ALA A 39 5.64 3.51 10.63
CA ALA A 39 5.68 3.14 9.23
C ALA A 39 5.14 4.22 8.29
N VAL A 40 5.85 4.44 7.18
CA VAL A 40 5.30 5.12 6.01
C VAL A 40 4.74 4.08 5.06
N LEU A 41 3.45 4.20 4.78
CA LEU A 41 2.71 3.35 3.85
C LEU A 41 2.65 4.07 2.50
N VAL A 42 3.20 3.46 1.45
CA VAL A 42 3.21 4.02 0.10
C VAL A 42 2.28 3.21 -0.79
N ALA A 43 1.16 3.81 -1.17
CA ALA A 43 0.14 3.20 -2.02
C ALA A 43 0.31 3.64 -3.47
N ASP A 44 0.35 2.69 -4.41
CA ASP A 44 0.34 2.99 -5.84
C ASP A 44 -1.06 2.82 -6.42
N PHE A 45 -1.68 3.94 -6.82
CA PHE A 45 -2.96 4.03 -7.52
C PHE A 45 -2.80 4.61 -8.92
N ARG A 46 -1.61 4.48 -9.52
CA ARG A 46 -1.41 4.83 -10.93
C ARG A 46 -2.25 3.93 -11.86
N PRO A 47 -2.47 4.31 -13.12
CA PRO A 47 -3.33 3.55 -14.05
C PRO A 47 -2.99 2.05 -14.17
N SER A 48 -1.73 1.63 -14.07
CA SER A 48 -1.37 0.20 -14.08
C SER A 48 -1.96 -0.60 -12.92
N MET A 49 -2.32 0.08 -11.83
CA MET A 49 -2.88 -0.52 -10.61
C MET A 49 -4.43 -0.57 -10.62
N LEU A 50 -5.09 0.20 -11.49
CA LEU A 50 -6.56 0.25 -11.60
C LEU A 50 -7.12 -0.87 -12.49
N ARG A 51 -6.70 -2.10 -12.19
CA ARG A 51 -7.08 -3.33 -12.90
C ARG A 51 -7.06 -4.51 -11.94
N GLY A 52 -7.87 -5.52 -12.23
CA GLY A 52 -7.92 -6.77 -11.48
C GLY A 52 -8.51 -7.89 -12.33
N GLN A 53 -8.28 -9.14 -11.94
CA GLN A 53 -8.78 -10.31 -12.68
C GLN A 53 -10.03 -10.96 -12.06
N LEU A 54 -10.04 -11.21 -10.74
CA LEU A 54 -11.13 -11.96 -10.11
C LEU A 54 -11.77 -11.25 -8.91
N ARG A 55 -10.96 -10.86 -7.92
CA ARG A 55 -11.48 -10.34 -6.64
C ARG A 55 -11.49 -8.82 -6.57
N ALA A 56 -10.34 -8.21 -6.82
CA ALA A 56 -10.12 -6.79 -6.59
C ALA A 56 -9.10 -6.23 -7.57
N PHE A 57 -9.13 -4.91 -7.73
CA PHE A 57 -8.04 -4.21 -8.40
C PHE A 57 -6.75 -4.34 -7.60
N ARG A 58 -5.60 -4.31 -8.27
CA ARG A 58 -4.28 -4.27 -7.63
C ARG A 58 -4.18 -3.09 -6.67
N SER A 59 -4.76 -1.93 -7.01
CA SER A 59 -4.88 -0.76 -6.13
C SER A 59 -5.61 -1.09 -4.83
N VAL A 60 -6.77 -1.75 -4.92
CA VAL A 60 -7.57 -2.12 -3.76
C VAL A 60 -6.83 -3.15 -2.89
N ALA A 61 -6.25 -4.18 -3.49
CA ALA A 61 -5.45 -5.17 -2.75
C ALA A 61 -4.21 -4.56 -2.08
N ALA A 62 -3.55 -3.62 -2.75
CA ALA A 62 -2.45 -2.84 -2.18
C ALA A 62 -2.91 -2.06 -0.94
N ALA A 63 -4.05 -1.35 -1.04
CA ALA A 63 -4.61 -0.57 0.05
C ALA A 63 -5.03 -1.44 1.25
N GLU A 64 -5.65 -2.59 1.01
CA GLU A 64 -6.01 -3.56 2.06
C GLU A 64 -4.76 -4.10 2.77
N ALA A 65 -3.73 -4.48 2.02
CA ALA A 65 -2.47 -4.94 2.59
C ALA A 65 -1.78 -3.85 3.42
N LEU A 66 -1.71 -2.62 2.91
CA LEU A 66 -1.18 -1.48 3.66
C LEU A 66 -2.02 -1.18 4.90
N ALA A 67 -3.34 -1.32 4.85
CA ALA A 67 -4.20 -1.14 6.02
C ALA A 67 -3.97 -2.21 7.08
N LEU A 68 -3.79 -3.48 6.70
CA LEU A 68 -3.43 -4.56 7.62
C LEU A 68 -2.09 -4.27 8.33
N ILE A 69 -1.09 -3.82 7.57
CA ILE A 69 0.23 -3.44 8.10
C ILE A 69 0.11 -2.23 9.02
N GLY A 70 -0.57 -1.18 8.57
CA GLY A 70 -0.78 0.05 9.31
C GLY A 70 -1.52 -0.19 10.63
N TRP A 71 -2.59 -0.99 10.60
CA TRP A 71 -3.31 -1.38 11.81
C TRP A 71 -2.41 -2.13 12.77
N ARG A 72 -1.57 -3.04 12.26
CA ARG A 72 -0.62 -3.75 13.12
C ARG A 72 0.34 -2.79 13.81
N VAL A 73 0.95 -1.87 13.06
CA VAL A 73 1.86 -0.84 13.62
C VAL A 73 1.16 0.03 14.66
N ALA A 74 -0.04 0.53 14.34
CA ALA A 74 -0.81 1.39 15.23
C ALA A 74 -1.25 0.68 16.52
N LEU A 75 -1.70 -0.57 16.41
CA LEU A 75 -2.08 -1.39 17.57
C LEU A 75 -0.88 -1.74 18.46
N ASP A 76 0.33 -1.78 17.88
CA ASP A 76 1.58 -2.00 18.62
C ASP A 76 2.13 -0.70 19.24
N GLY A 77 1.42 0.43 19.07
CA GLY A 77 1.76 1.73 19.64
C GLY A 77 2.62 2.63 18.74
N GLY A 78 2.90 2.21 17.51
CA GLY A 78 3.66 2.99 16.53
C GLY A 78 2.82 4.09 15.87
N TRP A 79 3.51 4.96 15.12
CA TRP A 79 2.89 5.92 14.22
C TRP A 79 2.79 5.40 12.79
N VAL A 80 1.85 5.94 12.04
CA VAL A 80 1.63 5.64 10.61
C VAL A 80 1.56 6.95 9.82
N ALA A 81 1.96 6.89 8.56
CA ALA A 81 1.81 7.98 7.60
C ALA A 81 1.51 7.40 6.21
N LEU A 82 0.98 8.22 5.30
CA LEU A 82 0.61 7.81 3.94
C LEU A 82 1.29 8.69 2.90
N LEU A 83 1.80 8.03 1.86
CA LEU A 83 2.07 8.62 0.54
C LEU A 83 1.31 7.80 -0.51
N ALA A 84 0.23 8.33 -1.06
CA ALA A 84 -0.50 7.68 -2.14
C ALA A 84 -0.17 8.35 -3.49
N LEU A 85 0.32 7.53 -4.42
CA LEU A 85 0.77 7.91 -5.75
C LEU A 85 -0.34 7.63 -6.77
N GLY A 86 -0.45 8.48 -7.79
CA GLY A 86 -1.39 8.30 -8.88
C GLY A 86 -0.95 9.10 -10.11
N ALA A 87 -1.85 9.29 -11.08
CA ALA A 87 -1.59 10.12 -12.26
C ALA A 87 -1.62 11.64 -11.96
N SER A 88 -2.06 12.04 -10.76
CA SER A 88 -2.11 13.42 -10.27
C SER A 88 -1.08 13.69 -9.18
N ALA A 89 -1.12 14.89 -8.59
CA ALA A 89 -0.35 15.18 -7.38
C ALA A 89 -0.61 14.11 -6.29
N PRO A 90 0.44 13.68 -5.56
CA PRO A 90 0.31 12.64 -4.55
C PRO A 90 -0.52 13.12 -3.36
N VAL A 91 -1.23 12.20 -2.72
CA VAL A 91 -1.92 12.46 -1.45
C VAL A 91 -0.97 12.09 -0.32
N VAL A 92 -0.69 13.06 0.55
CA VAL A 92 0.17 12.89 1.71
C VAL A 92 -0.65 13.01 2.98
N VAL A 93 -0.47 12.09 3.93
CA VAL A 93 -0.99 12.19 5.29
C VAL A 93 0.18 12.17 6.25
N SER A 94 0.30 13.22 7.06
CA SER A 94 1.34 13.35 8.07
C SER A 94 1.24 12.24 9.13
N ARG A 95 2.35 12.05 9.86
CA ARG A 95 2.46 11.01 10.89
C ARG A 95 1.39 11.19 11.97
N GLY A 96 0.64 10.13 12.24
CA GLY A 96 -0.32 10.03 13.35
C GLY A 96 -0.15 8.72 14.09
N ALA A 97 -0.43 8.70 15.40
CA ALA A 97 -0.29 7.51 16.22
C ALA A 97 -1.64 6.81 16.46
N GLY A 98 -1.57 5.49 16.67
CA GLY A 98 -2.72 4.68 17.08
C GLY A 98 -3.90 4.76 16.11
N GLU A 99 -5.10 4.65 16.66
CA GLU A 99 -6.33 4.56 15.87
C GLU A 99 -6.64 5.83 15.08
N ALA A 100 -6.45 7.01 15.68
CA ALA A 100 -6.67 8.28 14.99
C ALA A 100 -5.75 8.44 13.77
N GLY A 101 -4.47 8.11 13.91
CA GLY A 101 -3.52 8.14 12.79
C GLY A 101 -3.91 7.18 11.67
N MET A 102 -4.39 5.98 12.01
CA MET A 102 -4.89 5.04 11.00
C MET A 102 -6.17 5.49 10.32
N GLN A 103 -7.08 6.17 11.04
CA GLN A 103 -8.27 6.75 10.42
C GLN A 103 -7.90 7.82 9.38
N ASP A 104 -6.92 8.68 9.67
CA ASP A 104 -6.42 9.68 8.73
C ASP A 104 -5.77 9.03 7.49
N VAL A 105 -4.98 7.97 7.69
CA VAL A 105 -4.40 7.19 6.58
C VAL A 105 -5.49 6.54 5.73
N ILE A 106 -6.51 5.92 6.34
CA ILE A 106 -7.62 5.31 5.61
C ILE A 106 -8.39 6.35 4.79
N ALA A 107 -8.69 7.51 5.38
CA ALA A 107 -9.31 8.62 4.66
C ALA A 107 -8.44 9.11 3.50
N GLY A 108 -7.11 9.13 3.68
CA GLY A 108 -6.15 9.43 2.63
C GLY A 108 -6.13 8.40 1.49
N LEU A 109 -6.17 7.11 1.81
CA LEU A 109 -6.22 6.02 0.84
C LEU A 109 -7.49 6.10 0.00
N VAL A 110 -8.66 6.25 0.62
CA VAL A 110 -9.94 6.36 -0.10
C VAL A 110 -9.94 7.59 -1.01
N ARG A 111 -9.55 8.76 -0.49
CA ARG A 111 -9.46 10.00 -1.29
C ARG A 111 -8.54 9.84 -2.50
N ALA A 112 -7.36 9.25 -2.31
CA ALA A 112 -6.41 9.05 -3.40
C ALA A 112 -6.94 8.07 -4.45
N HIS A 113 -7.63 7.02 -4.02
CA HIS A 113 -8.25 6.04 -4.90
C HIS A 113 -9.40 6.67 -5.72
N GLU A 114 -10.27 7.44 -5.08
CA GLU A 114 -11.35 8.19 -5.75
C GLU A 114 -10.81 9.17 -6.80
N MET A 115 -9.71 9.87 -6.50
CA MET A 115 -9.03 10.74 -7.46
C MET A 115 -8.51 9.96 -8.67
N ALA A 116 -7.92 8.78 -8.44
CA ALA A 116 -7.41 7.92 -9.50
C ALA A 116 -8.55 7.37 -10.38
N GLU A 117 -9.64 6.90 -9.77
CA GLU A 117 -10.86 6.48 -10.48
C GLU A 117 -11.45 7.61 -11.33
N ALA A 118 -11.57 8.81 -10.77
CA ALA A 118 -12.09 9.97 -11.50
C ALA A 118 -11.24 10.31 -12.73
N MET A 119 -9.91 10.21 -12.63
CA MET A 119 -9.00 10.41 -13.76
C MET A 119 -9.16 9.33 -14.83
N ALA A 120 -9.27 8.06 -14.42
CA ALA A 120 -9.52 6.96 -15.34
C ALA A 120 -10.87 7.11 -16.07
N LEU A 121 -11.93 7.49 -15.35
CA LEU A 121 -13.25 7.80 -15.94
C LEU A 121 -13.20 8.98 -16.91
N ALA A 122 -12.31 9.95 -16.67
CA ALA A 122 -12.03 11.05 -17.60
C ALA A 122 -11.12 10.64 -18.80
N GLY A 123 -10.81 9.36 -18.94
CA GLY A 123 -9.99 8.82 -20.02
C GLY A 123 -8.50 9.13 -19.89
N ARG A 124 -8.01 9.45 -18.69
CA ARG A 124 -6.60 9.73 -18.42
C ARG A 124 -5.94 8.44 -17.92
N PHE A 125 -5.28 7.73 -18.83
CA PHE A 125 -4.61 6.46 -18.54
C PHE A 125 -3.08 6.55 -18.65
N ASP A 126 -2.54 7.77 -18.79
CA ASP A 126 -1.09 7.98 -18.79
C ASP A 126 -0.52 7.54 -17.44
N ASP A 127 0.37 6.56 -17.47
CA ASP A 127 0.99 5.99 -16.30
C ASP A 127 2.36 6.63 -16.04
N PRO A 128 2.45 7.63 -15.13
CA PRO A 128 3.71 8.30 -14.88
C PRO A 128 4.73 7.34 -14.26
N PRO A 129 6.03 7.52 -14.51
CA PRO A 129 7.06 6.72 -13.87
C PRO A 129 6.98 6.76 -12.33
N LEU A 130 7.28 5.65 -11.66
CA LEU A 130 7.16 5.51 -10.20
C LEU A 130 8.17 6.39 -9.45
N VAL A 131 9.44 6.39 -9.90
CA VAL A 131 10.56 7.04 -9.21
C VAL A 131 10.30 8.50 -8.83
N PRO A 132 9.81 9.38 -9.72
CA PRO A 132 9.46 10.76 -9.34
C PRO A 132 8.48 10.85 -8.17
N GLY A 133 7.48 9.97 -8.11
CA GLY A 133 6.50 9.95 -7.01
C GLY A 133 7.11 9.59 -5.66
N LEU A 134 8.22 8.84 -5.65
CA LEU A 134 8.91 8.43 -4.43
C LEU A 134 9.74 9.54 -3.78
N GLN A 135 9.87 10.72 -4.39
CA GLN A 135 10.68 11.84 -3.86
C GLN A 135 10.10 12.49 -2.60
N ALA A 136 8.81 12.30 -2.32
CA ALA A 136 8.17 12.84 -1.12
C ALA A 136 8.45 12.01 0.14
N ILE A 137 9.18 10.89 0.03
CA ILE A 137 9.44 9.98 1.15
C ILE A 137 10.39 10.61 2.17
N GLU A 138 11.37 11.37 1.72
CA GLU A 138 12.40 12.00 2.57
C GLU A 138 11.80 12.91 3.64
N ASP A 139 10.70 13.60 3.31
CA ASP A 139 10.01 14.50 4.23
C ASP A 139 9.11 13.75 5.23
N LEU A 140 8.72 12.52 4.88
CA LEU A 140 7.71 11.75 5.62
C LEU A 140 8.31 10.66 6.52
N ALA A 141 9.42 10.06 6.09
CA ALA A 141 10.05 8.91 6.72
C ALA A 141 11.32 9.33 7.49
N PRO A 142 11.30 9.36 8.83
CA PRO A 142 12.53 9.44 9.61
C PRO A 142 13.45 8.25 9.30
N PRO A 143 14.79 8.44 9.29
CA PRO A 143 15.71 7.32 9.17
C PRO A 143 15.43 6.24 10.22
N GLY A 144 15.50 4.97 9.81
CA GLY A 144 15.19 3.81 10.64
C GLY A 144 13.69 3.49 10.78
N SER A 145 12.78 4.29 10.20
CA SER A 145 11.36 3.90 10.15
C SER A 145 11.12 2.74 9.18
N ALA A 146 9.99 2.06 9.32
CA ALA A 146 9.52 1.17 8.26
C ALA A 146 9.03 1.97 7.06
N LEU A 147 9.30 1.45 5.87
CA LEU A 147 8.83 1.99 4.61
C LEU A 147 8.26 0.84 3.78
N VAL A 148 6.96 0.86 3.55
CA VAL A 148 6.27 -0.21 2.82
C VAL A 148 5.70 0.36 1.53
N ILE A 149 6.19 -0.12 0.39
CA ILE A 149 5.75 0.32 -0.94
C ILE A 149 4.94 -0.80 -1.58
N ALA A 150 3.65 -0.56 -1.83
CA ALA A 150 2.78 -1.50 -2.52
C ALA A 150 2.49 -1.01 -3.96
N SER A 151 3.01 -1.74 -4.95
CA SER A 151 2.95 -1.38 -6.37
C SER A 151 3.03 -2.62 -7.27
N GLY A 152 2.59 -2.50 -8.52
CA GLY A 152 2.82 -3.49 -9.58
C GLY A 152 4.14 -3.28 -10.33
N PHE A 153 4.84 -2.16 -10.07
CA PHE A 153 6.16 -1.83 -10.64
C PHE A 153 6.24 -1.86 -12.18
N GLU A 154 5.12 -1.76 -12.91
CA GLU A 154 5.10 -1.88 -14.38
C GLU A 154 5.81 -0.72 -15.07
N MET A 155 5.63 0.50 -14.55
CA MET A 155 6.29 1.72 -15.00
C MET A 155 7.26 2.25 -13.94
N PRO A 156 8.43 1.61 -13.75
CA PRO A 156 9.34 1.95 -12.66
C PRO A 156 9.99 3.33 -12.83
N GLY A 157 10.34 3.70 -14.07
CA GLY A 157 11.18 4.86 -14.36
C GLY A 157 12.67 4.60 -14.24
N ILE A 158 13.47 5.56 -14.71
CA ILE A 158 14.93 5.48 -14.69
C ILE A 158 15.43 5.54 -13.24
N GLY A 159 16.36 4.65 -12.88
CA GLY A 159 17.06 4.69 -11.60
C GLY A 159 16.31 4.06 -10.42
N LEU A 160 15.25 3.28 -10.66
CA LEU A 160 14.49 2.63 -9.57
C LEU A 160 15.38 1.77 -8.67
N ALA A 161 16.32 1.00 -9.24
CA ALA A 161 17.22 0.16 -8.45
C ALA A 161 18.06 0.98 -7.46
N ALA A 162 18.71 2.05 -7.93
CA ALA A 162 19.49 2.95 -7.08
C ALA A 162 18.61 3.65 -6.04
N ARG A 163 17.37 4.00 -6.41
CA ARG A 163 16.41 4.60 -5.48
C ARG A 163 16.00 3.63 -4.37
N VAL A 164 15.70 2.39 -4.72
CA VAL A 164 15.36 1.31 -3.77
C VAL A 164 16.55 1.02 -2.85
N GLU A 165 17.77 0.97 -3.38
CA GLU A 165 18.99 0.77 -2.59
C GLU A 165 19.19 1.90 -1.57
N ALA A 166 19.03 3.16 -1.99
CA ALA A 166 19.13 4.32 -1.09
C ALA A 166 18.07 4.26 0.02
N LEU A 167 16.83 3.92 -0.32
CA LEU A 167 15.73 3.77 0.65
C LEU A 167 15.97 2.60 1.60
N ALA A 168 16.47 1.47 1.12
CA ALA A 168 16.80 0.30 1.94
C ALA A 168 17.98 0.56 2.90
N GLY A 169 18.93 1.41 2.51
CA GLY A 169 20.03 1.85 3.38
C GLY A 169 19.57 2.75 4.54
N ALA A 170 18.47 3.50 4.36
CA ALA A 170 17.95 4.44 5.35
C ALA A 170 16.77 3.91 6.18
N HIS A 171 16.02 2.93 5.66
CA HIS A 171 14.74 2.48 6.23
C HIS A 171 14.63 0.96 6.26
N HIS A 172 13.73 0.43 7.10
CA HIS A 172 13.29 -0.95 7.00
C HIS A 172 12.35 -1.10 5.79
N LEU A 173 12.93 -1.16 4.59
CA LEU A 173 12.19 -1.20 3.34
C LEU A 173 11.51 -2.56 3.14
N ARG A 174 10.24 -2.52 2.72
CA ARG A 174 9.46 -3.65 2.24
C ARG A 174 8.75 -3.26 0.95
N LEU A 175 8.92 -4.07 -0.09
CA LEU A 175 8.26 -3.89 -1.38
C LEU A 175 7.19 -4.96 -1.50
N LEU A 176 5.92 -4.56 -1.60
CA LEU A 176 4.82 -5.46 -1.94
C LEU A 176 4.60 -5.36 -3.44
N HIS A 177 5.00 -6.40 -4.19
CA HIS A 177 4.71 -6.49 -5.61
C HIS A 177 3.33 -7.10 -5.79
N VAL A 178 2.36 -6.24 -6.13
CA VAL A 178 0.96 -6.64 -6.28
C VAL A 178 0.72 -7.20 -7.68
N THR A 179 0.29 -8.46 -7.77
CA THR A 179 0.03 -9.18 -9.02
C THR A 179 -1.41 -9.69 -9.07
N ASP A 180 -1.85 -10.23 -10.20
CA ASP A 180 -3.18 -10.83 -10.35
C ASP A 180 -3.10 -12.37 -10.50
N GLY A 181 -2.46 -13.06 -9.56
CA GLY A 181 -2.32 -14.53 -9.57
C GLY A 181 -0.99 -15.07 -10.12
N GLU A 182 -0.03 -14.20 -10.42
CA GLU A 182 1.34 -14.64 -10.74
C GLU A 182 2.16 -14.70 -9.44
N THR A 183 2.53 -15.92 -9.05
CA THR A 183 3.51 -16.14 -7.98
C THR A 183 4.89 -15.82 -8.51
N LEU A 184 5.51 -14.76 -7.99
CA LEU A 184 6.92 -14.49 -8.26
C LEU A 184 7.76 -15.37 -7.35
N ASP A 185 8.74 -16.07 -7.94
CA ASP A 185 9.79 -16.74 -7.19
C ASP A 185 10.78 -15.69 -6.67
N VAL A 186 10.53 -15.19 -5.47
CA VAL A 186 11.34 -14.14 -4.86
C VAL A 186 12.39 -14.77 -3.97
N ALA A 187 13.67 -14.48 -4.26
CA ALA A 187 14.76 -14.92 -3.41
C ALA A 187 14.59 -14.39 -1.97
N PRO A 188 14.72 -15.25 -0.94
CA PRO A 188 14.57 -14.83 0.45
C PRO A 188 15.59 -13.75 0.82
N GLY A 189 15.16 -12.76 1.61
CA GLY A 189 16.02 -11.68 2.13
C GLY A 189 16.05 -10.38 1.33
N THR A 190 15.35 -10.29 0.19
CA THR A 190 15.33 -9.09 -0.68
C THR A 190 14.38 -7.98 -0.21
N GLY A 191 13.58 -8.20 0.84
CA GLY A 191 12.54 -7.26 1.29
C GLY A 191 11.35 -7.16 0.32
N LEU A 192 11.41 -7.86 -0.82
CA LEU A 192 10.34 -7.98 -1.79
C LEU A 192 9.39 -9.12 -1.39
N VAL A 193 8.09 -8.84 -1.48
CA VAL A 193 7.01 -9.75 -1.12
C VAL A 193 5.98 -9.73 -2.24
N ALA A 194 5.69 -10.87 -2.84
CA ALA A 194 4.64 -10.98 -3.85
C ALA A 194 3.26 -11.00 -3.18
N LEU A 195 2.34 -10.16 -3.62
CA LEU A 195 0.96 -10.12 -3.11
C LEU A 195 0.00 -10.35 -4.27
N ASP A 196 -0.70 -11.48 -4.25
CA ASP A 196 -1.77 -11.74 -5.21
C ASP A 196 -3.02 -10.95 -4.82
N ALA A 197 -3.49 -10.07 -5.71
CA ALA A 197 -4.69 -9.27 -5.54
C ALA A 197 -5.97 -10.10 -5.39
N ASN A 198 -5.94 -11.37 -5.81
CA ASN A 198 -7.05 -12.29 -5.65
C ASN A 198 -7.13 -12.90 -4.24
N LEU A 199 -6.08 -12.79 -3.42
CA LEU A 199 -6.13 -13.24 -2.04
C LEU A 199 -7.08 -12.36 -1.23
N PRO A 200 -8.01 -12.95 -0.48
CA PRO A 200 -8.86 -12.18 0.42
C PRO A 200 -8.03 -11.67 1.61
N PRO A 201 -8.45 -10.56 2.26
CA PRO A 201 -7.64 -9.88 3.27
C PRO A 201 -7.21 -10.75 4.46
N GLU A 202 -8.03 -11.70 4.89
CA GLU A 202 -7.70 -12.63 5.96
C GLU A 202 -6.55 -13.57 5.61
N GLN A 203 -6.48 -14.02 4.35
CA GLN A 203 -5.38 -14.85 3.85
C GLN A 203 -4.13 -14.00 3.61
N ALA A 204 -4.31 -12.79 3.08
CA ALA A 204 -3.24 -11.82 2.91
C ALA A 204 -2.59 -11.47 4.27
N ALA A 205 -3.37 -11.26 5.33
CA ALA A 205 -2.86 -10.98 6.68
C ALA A 205 -1.97 -12.12 7.22
N ALA A 206 -2.38 -13.37 7.03
CA ALA A 206 -1.62 -14.54 7.44
C ALA A 206 -0.32 -14.71 6.62
N TYR A 207 -0.35 -14.32 5.35
CA TYR A 207 0.81 -14.34 4.45
C TYR A 207 1.81 -13.21 4.77
N LEU A 208 1.34 -11.96 4.85
CA LEU A 208 2.15 -10.77 5.16
C LEU A 208 2.85 -10.91 6.50
N GLY A 209 2.17 -11.43 7.52
CA GLY A 209 2.80 -11.69 8.82
C GLY A 209 3.99 -12.65 8.73
N ARG A 210 4.00 -13.61 7.80
CA ARG A 210 5.15 -14.52 7.58
C ARG A 210 6.22 -13.87 6.72
N ALA A 211 5.82 -13.17 5.66
CA ALA A 211 6.72 -12.60 4.66
C ALA A 211 7.49 -11.36 5.16
N LEU A 212 6.94 -10.64 6.14
CA LEU A 212 7.52 -9.41 6.68
C LEU A 212 8.36 -9.63 7.97
N ARG A 213 8.65 -10.89 8.34
CA ARG A 213 9.45 -11.25 9.53
C ARG A 213 10.91 -10.82 9.49
#